data_AF-K1Z7P9-F1
#
_entry.id   AF-K1Z7P9-F1
#
_cell.length_a   1.000
_cell.length_b   1.000
_cell.length_c   1.000
_cell.angle_alpha   90.00
_cell.angle_beta   90.00
_cell.angle_gamma   90.00
#
_symmetry.space_group_name_H-M   'P 1'
#
loop_
_entity.id
_entity.type
_entity.pdbx_description
1 polymer ?
#
loop_
_entity_poly.entity_id
_entity_poly.type
_entity_poly.pdbx_seq_one_letter_code
_entity_poly.pdbx_strand_id
1 'polypeptide(L)'
;MLPRTNMDASSPIFSLFQYQPPISTWIARLKFYGDLKMARFFAKKFTQHCFTSLPDLIMPVPLHPNRLKERGFNQSLEIAKPIGKHFKIPIDIQSCIRIKNTNAQSSLPASQRKKNMKNAFLLSRPIHKKHVAIL
;
A
#
# COMPACT_ATOMS: atom_id res chain seq x y z
N MET A 1 3.59 16.76 17.08
CA MET A 1 2.28 16.10 16.97
C MET A 1 2.50 14.60 17.08
N LEU A 2 2.30 14.05 18.29
CA LEU A 2 2.50 12.62 18.59
C LEU A 2 1.37 11.78 17.98
N PRO A 3 1.61 10.52 17.60
CA PRO A 3 0.53 9.61 17.24
C PRO A 3 -0.38 9.44 18.46
N ARG A 4 -1.67 9.79 18.34
CA ARG A 4 -2.68 9.34 19.29
C ARG A 4 -2.97 7.88 18.96
N THR A 5 -2.37 6.98 19.73
CA THR A 5 -2.89 5.61 19.87
C THR A 5 -4.23 5.73 20.56
N ASN A 6 -5.34 5.70 19.80
CA ASN A 6 -6.62 5.28 20.38
C ASN A 6 -6.45 3.80 20.72
N MET A 7 -5.98 3.53 21.93
CA MET A 7 -6.04 2.22 22.56
C MET A 7 -7.48 2.00 23.04
N ASP A 8 -8.39 1.75 22.10
CA ASP A 8 -9.54 0.92 22.43
C ASP A 8 -9.06 -0.54 22.27
N ALA A 9 -8.95 -1.23 23.41
CA ALA A 9 -8.29 -2.52 23.58
C ALA A 9 -9.00 -3.72 22.92
N SER A 10 -9.60 -3.57 21.74
CA SER A 10 -10.26 -4.67 21.02
C SER A 10 -10.22 -4.60 19.49
N SER A 11 -9.35 -3.79 18.88
CA SER A 11 -9.15 -3.80 17.42
C SER A 11 -7.67 -3.97 17.03
N PRO A 12 -7.32 -4.95 16.17
CA PRO A 12 -5.95 -5.16 15.67
C PRO A 12 -5.54 -4.13 14.59
N ILE A 13 -6.13 -2.92 14.65
CA ILE A 13 -5.99 -1.91 13.61
C ILE A 13 -5.03 -0.84 14.11
N PHE A 14 -3.81 -0.88 13.56
CA PHE A 14 -2.82 0.17 13.77
C PHE A 14 -2.91 1.20 12.64
N SER A 15 -3.03 2.48 12.99
CA SER A 15 -2.89 3.58 12.04
C SER A 15 -1.82 4.56 12.51
N LEU A 16 -0.85 4.82 11.64
CA LEU A 16 0.22 5.78 11.91
C LEU A 16 -0.26 7.24 11.87
N PHE A 17 -1.37 7.50 11.15
CA PHE A 17 -1.91 8.83 10.96
C PHE A 17 -3.44 8.85 10.98
N GLN A 18 -4.02 9.97 11.39
CA GLN A 18 -5.42 10.26 11.14
C GLN A 18 -5.62 10.74 9.70
N TYR A 19 -6.71 10.33 9.06
CA TYR A 19 -7.04 10.73 7.69
C TYR A 19 -7.65 12.14 7.65
N GLN A 20 -6.81 13.14 7.92
CA GLN A 20 -7.17 14.57 7.93
C GLN A 20 -6.03 15.41 7.35
N PRO A 21 -6.26 16.67 6.96
CA PRO A 21 -5.17 17.55 6.53
C PRO A 21 -4.07 17.68 7.62
N PRO A 22 -2.77 17.73 7.24
CA PRO A 22 -2.24 17.70 5.87
C PRO A 22 -2.07 16.28 5.29
N ILE A 23 -2.30 15.22 6.08
CA ILE A 23 -2.06 13.83 5.68
C ILE A 23 -2.95 13.41 4.50
N SER A 24 -4.25 13.71 4.54
CA SER A 24 -5.17 13.39 3.43
C SER A 24 -4.73 14.07 2.13
N THR A 25 -4.26 15.31 2.20
CA THR A 25 -3.71 16.07 1.07
C THR A 25 -2.44 15.41 0.52
N TRP A 26 -1.53 14.96 1.38
CA TRP A 26 -0.31 14.28 0.96
C TRP A 26 -0.58 12.91 0.35
N ILE A 27 -1.57 12.18 0.88
CA ILE A 27 -2.07 10.95 0.28
C ILE A 27 -2.63 11.24 -1.12
N ALA A 28 -3.39 12.32 -1.31
CA ALA A 28 -3.90 12.73 -2.62
C ALA A 28 -2.77 13.12 -3.59
N ARG A 29 -1.77 13.89 -3.14
CA ARG A 29 -0.56 14.24 -3.92
C ARG A 29 0.18 13.00 -4.43
N LEU A 30 0.35 12.00 -3.58
CA LEU A 30 0.91 10.72 -4.01
C LEU A 30 -0.04 9.95 -4.94
N LYS A 31 -1.35 9.98 -4.68
CA LYS A 31 -2.35 9.21 -5.43
C LYS A 31 -2.63 9.74 -6.83
N PHE A 32 -2.52 11.04 -7.06
CA PHE A 32 -3.01 11.65 -8.31
C PHE A 32 -1.98 12.53 -9.00
N TYR A 33 -0.96 13.03 -8.29
CA TYR A 33 -0.03 14.03 -8.81
C TYR A 33 1.42 13.55 -8.89
N GLY A 34 1.70 12.27 -8.61
CA GLY A 34 3.05 11.73 -8.76
C GLY A 34 4.08 12.25 -7.76
N ASP A 35 3.65 12.83 -6.64
CA ASP A 35 4.58 13.36 -5.65
C ASP A 35 5.25 12.25 -4.83
N LEU A 36 6.30 11.64 -5.38
CA LEU A 36 7.04 10.53 -4.79
C LEU A 36 7.75 10.92 -3.48
N LYS A 37 7.92 12.22 -3.20
CA LYS A 37 8.45 12.68 -1.91
C LYS A 37 7.52 12.27 -0.78
N MET A 38 6.20 12.22 -1.03
CA MET A 38 5.22 11.77 -0.06
C MET A 38 5.38 10.28 0.26
N ALA A 39 5.68 9.43 -0.74
CA ALA A 39 5.97 8.02 -0.50
C ALA A 39 7.17 7.83 0.43
N ARG A 40 8.25 8.58 0.21
CA ARG A 40 9.44 8.58 1.08
C ARG A 40 9.12 9.07 2.50
N PHE A 41 8.29 10.11 2.62
CA PHE A 41 7.85 10.61 3.93
C PHE A 41 7.08 9.54 4.70
N PHE A 42 6.07 8.94 4.08
CA PHE A 42 5.25 7.91 4.73
C PHE A 42 6.08 6.70 5.11
N ALA A 43 6.95 6.23 4.22
CA ALA A 43 7.87 5.14 4.53
C ALA A 43 8.81 5.46 5.68
N LYS A 44 9.43 6.64 5.70
CA LYS A 44 10.32 7.06 6.80
C LYS A 44 9.59 7.07 8.14
N LYS A 45 8.34 7.55 8.16
CA LYS A 45 7.52 7.54 9.37
C LYS A 45 7.13 6.13 9.78
N PHE A 46 6.81 5.27 8.81
CA PHE A 46 6.50 3.86 9.05
C PHE A 46 7.69 3.11 9.66
N THR A 47 8.89 3.31 9.11
CA THR A 47 10.12 2.65 9.59
C THR A 47 10.55 3.09 10.99
N GLN A 48 10.05 4.22 11.50
CA GLN A 48 10.30 4.68 12.86
C GLN A 48 9.44 3.93 13.90
N HIS A 49 8.41 3.21 13.47
CA HIS A 49 7.61 2.39 14.36
C HIS A 49 8.33 1.09 14.70
N CYS A 50 8.26 0.69 15.98
CA CYS A 50 8.84 -0.55 16.45
C CYS A 50 7.82 -1.69 16.22
N PHE A 51 8.09 -2.54 15.25
CA PHE A 51 7.30 -3.74 14.98
C PHE A 51 7.83 -4.91 15.80
N THR A 52 6.94 -5.71 16.39
CA THR A 52 7.29 -6.92 17.14
C THR A 52 7.68 -8.08 16.23
N SER A 53 7.22 -8.08 14.98
CA SER A 53 7.60 -9.03 13.95
C SER A 53 7.65 -8.36 12.57
N LEU A 54 8.57 -8.82 11.73
CA LEU A 54 8.71 -8.35 10.35
C LEU A 54 8.22 -9.43 9.37
N PRO A 55 7.69 -9.04 8.20
CA PRO A 55 7.33 -9.98 7.15
C PRO A 55 8.58 -10.55 6.46
N ASP A 56 8.45 -11.77 5.94
CA ASP A 56 9.48 -12.40 5.10
C ASP A 56 9.52 -11.79 3.69
N LEU A 57 8.43 -11.13 3.29
CA LEU A 57 8.23 -10.57 1.96
C LEU A 57 7.24 -9.40 1.98
N ILE A 58 7.56 -8.37 1.22
CA ILE A 58 6.64 -7.27 0.91
C ILE A 58 6.10 -7.48 -0.51
N MET A 59 4.77 -7.46 -0.66
CA MET A 59 4.08 -7.54 -1.93
C MET A 59 3.25 -6.26 -2.16
N PRO A 60 3.77 -5.28 -2.91
CA PRO A 60 2.97 -4.11 -3.28
C PRO A 60 1.84 -4.52 -4.22
N VAL A 61 0.62 -4.05 -3.94
CA VAL A 61 -0.55 -4.34 -4.77
C VAL A 61 -0.32 -3.79 -6.20
N PRO A 62 -0.38 -4.64 -7.23
CA PRO A 62 -0.12 -4.21 -8.60
C PRO A 62 -1.24 -3.31 -9.14
N LEU A 63 -0.85 -2.41 -10.04
CA LEU A 63 -1.78 -1.68 -10.89
C LEU A 63 -1.98 -2.45 -12.20
N HIS A 64 -3.14 -2.27 -12.83
CA HIS A 64 -3.37 -2.78 -14.18
C HIS A 64 -2.43 -2.03 -15.15
N PRO A 65 -1.86 -2.68 -16.19
CA PRO A 65 -0.90 -2.05 -17.09
C PRO A 65 -1.35 -0.69 -17.65
N ASN A 66 -2.63 -0.56 -18.05
CA ASN A 66 -3.16 0.72 -18.56
C ASN A 66 -3.08 1.83 -17.51
N ARG A 67 -3.47 1.54 -16.26
CA ARG A 67 -3.37 2.53 -15.16
C ARG A 67 -1.92 2.85 -14.80
N LEU A 68 -1.03 1.87 -14.88
CA LEU A 68 0.40 2.12 -14.67
C LEU A 68 0.97 3.04 -15.76
N LYS A 69 0.56 2.86 -17.03
CA LYS A 69 0.92 3.73 -18.15
C LYS A 69 0.38 5.14 -17.99
N GLU A 70 -0.92 5.28 -17.69
CA GLU A 70 -1.58 6.58 -17.46
C GLU A 70 -0.91 7.37 -16.34
N ARG A 71 -0.53 6.68 -15.26
CA ARG A 71 -0.05 7.31 -14.04
C ARG A 71 1.47 7.43 -13.95
N GLY A 72 2.21 6.59 -14.67
CA GLY A 72 3.68 6.55 -14.68
C GLY A 72 4.35 5.86 -13.49
N PHE A 73 3.60 5.50 -12.43
CA PHE A 73 4.16 4.86 -11.23
C PHE A 73 3.12 4.05 -10.44
N ASN A 74 3.59 3.16 -9.55
CA ASN A 74 2.75 2.44 -8.59
C ASN A 74 3.03 2.96 -7.16
N GLN A 75 2.08 3.70 -6.57
CA GLN A 75 2.26 4.28 -5.22
C GLN A 75 2.61 3.25 -4.14
N SER A 76 2.06 2.04 -4.24
CA SER A 76 2.33 1.00 -3.25
C SER A 76 3.79 0.56 -3.34
N LEU A 77 4.29 0.34 -4.55
CA LEU A 77 5.69 0.04 -4.79
C LEU A 77 6.62 1.17 -4.32
N GLU A 78 6.25 2.42 -4.55
CA GLU A 78 7.06 3.58 -4.14
C GLU A 78 7.14 3.75 -2.60
N ILE A 79 6.12 3.30 -1.86
CA ILE A 79 6.17 3.20 -0.40
C ILE A 79 6.97 1.95 0.02
N ALA A 80 6.78 0.82 -0.65
CA ALA A 80 7.43 -0.45 -0.33
C ALA A 80 8.96 -0.38 -0.46
N LYS A 81 9.49 0.25 -1.52
CA LYS A 81 10.94 0.37 -1.79
C LYS A 81 11.77 0.84 -0.58
N PRO A 82 11.50 2.02 0.01
CA PRO A 82 12.23 2.49 1.21
C PRO A 82 11.99 1.62 2.45
N ILE A 83 10.79 1.04 2.63
CA ILE A 83 10.51 0.13 3.76
C ILE A 83 11.34 -1.14 3.66
N GLY A 84 11.30 -1.82 2.50
CA GLY A 84 12.07 -3.03 2.23
C GLY A 84 13.57 -2.78 2.34
N LYS A 85 14.06 -1.62 1.86
CA LYS A 85 15.47 -1.21 2.05
C LYS A 85 15.83 -1.05 3.53
N HIS A 86 14.98 -0.40 4.33
CA HIS A 86 15.25 -0.15 5.74
C HIS A 86 15.29 -1.44 6.57
N PHE A 87 14.27 -2.30 6.41
CA PHE A 87 14.16 -3.54 7.17
C PHE A 87 14.89 -4.73 6.51
N LYS A 88 15.52 -4.54 5.35
CA LYS A 88 16.17 -5.59 4.54
C LYS A 88 15.20 -6.72 4.14
N ILE A 89 13.96 -6.37 3.83
CA ILE A 89 12.91 -7.31 3.44
C ILE A 89 12.79 -7.33 1.91
N PRO A 90 12.79 -8.50 1.25
CA PRO A 90 12.63 -8.59 -0.19
C PRO A 90 11.25 -8.08 -0.63
N ILE A 91 11.19 -7.50 -1.83
CA ILE A 91 9.96 -6.99 -2.44
C ILE A 91 9.64 -7.83 -3.68
N ASP A 92 8.44 -8.40 -3.74
CA ASP A 92 7.95 -9.16 -4.88
C ASP A 92 6.89 -8.39 -5.66
N ILE A 93 7.26 -8.02 -6.89
CA ILE A 93 6.40 -7.31 -7.86
C ILE A 93 5.92 -8.22 -9.00
N GLN A 94 6.25 -9.51 -8.97
CA GLN A 94 6.07 -10.43 -10.10
C GLN A 94 5.01 -11.50 -9.84
N SER A 95 4.93 -12.02 -8.61
CA SER A 95 4.04 -13.15 -8.30
C SER A 95 2.57 -12.77 -8.26
N CYS A 96 2.22 -11.49 -8.07
CA CYS A 96 0.84 -11.01 -8.14
C CYS A 96 0.70 -10.00 -9.27
N ILE A 97 -0.30 -10.22 -10.14
CA ILE A 97 -0.62 -9.33 -11.25
C ILE A 97 -2.08 -8.89 -11.17
N ARG A 98 -2.38 -7.68 -11.67
CA ARG A 98 -3.75 -7.18 -11.82
C ARG A 98 -4.25 -7.43 -13.24
N ILE A 99 -5.18 -8.37 -13.37
CA ILE A 99 -5.69 -8.86 -14.66
C ILE A 99 -6.93 -8.13 -15.17
N LYS A 100 -7.65 -7.40 -14.30
CA LYS A 100 -8.81 -6.61 -14.71
C LYS A 100 -8.50 -5.12 -14.70
N ASN A 101 -8.79 -4.45 -15.81
CA ASN A 101 -8.90 -3.01 -15.84
C ASN A 101 -10.25 -2.61 -15.21
N THR A 102 -10.20 -1.94 -14.08
CA THR A 102 -11.40 -1.64 -13.28
C THR A 102 -11.39 -0.17 -12.89
N ASN A 103 -12.57 0.42 -12.74
CA ASN A 103 -12.71 1.80 -12.26
C ASN A 103 -11.93 2.03 -10.97
N ALA A 104 -11.44 3.26 -10.79
CA ALA A 104 -10.69 3.62 -9.60
C ALA A 104 -11.57 3.40 -8.37
N GLN A 105 -11.09 2.66 -7.36
CA GLN A 105 -11.91 2.41 -6.17
C GLN A 105 -12.30 3.70 -5.44
N SER A 106 -11.47 4.75 -5.54
CA SER A 106 -11.76 6.07 -4.99
C SER A 106 -12.98 6.74 -5.61
N SER A 107 -13.34 6.39 -6.86
CA SER A 107 -14.52 6.93 -7.55
C SER A 107 -15.77 6.06 -7.37
N LEU A 108 -15.68 4.96 -6.61
CA LEU A 108 -16.78 4.00 -6.44
C LEU A 108 -17.41 4.09 -5.03
N PRO A 109 -18.74 3.99 -4.93
CA PRO A 109 -19.44 3.76 -3.67
C PRO A 109 -18.95 2.49 -2.96
N ALA A 110 -19.06 2.45 -1.63
CA ALA A 110 -18.54 1.36 -0.81
C ALA A 110 -19.06 -0.03 -1.24
N SER A 111 -20.35 -0.12 -1.59
CA SER A 111 -21.00 -1.35 -2.06
C SER A 111 -20.42 -1.90 -3.37
N GLN A 112 -19.91 -1.03 -4.24
CA GLN A 112 -19.35 -1.41 -5.54
C GLN A 112 -17.86 -1.77 -5.46
N ARG A 113 -17.13 -1.28 -4.46
CA ARG A 113 -15.69 -1.56 -4.31
C ARG A 113 -15.37 -3.04 -4.22
N LYS A 114 -16.18 -3.81 -3.48
CA LYS A 114 -16.04 -5.29 -3.38
C LYS A 114 -16.22 -5.97 -4.74
N LYS A 115 -17.26 -5.60 -5.49
CA LYS A 115 -17.52 -6.15 -6.83
C LYS A 115 -16.38 -5.81 -7.80
N ASN A 116 -15.90 -4.57 -7.75
CA ASN A 116 -14.79 -4.09 -8.57
C ASN A 116 -13.47 -4.83 -8.32
N MET A 117 -13.28 -5.39 -7.14
CA MET A 117 -12.08 -6.17 -6.77
C MET A 117 -12.19 -7.67 -7.10
N LYS A 118 -13.41 -8.19 -7.32
CA LYS A 118 -13.64 -9.62 -7.50
C LYS A 118 -12.91 -10.16 -8.73
N ASN A 119 -12.03 -11.13 -8.50
CA ASN A 119 -11.16 -11.75 -9.51
C ASN A 119 -10.32 -10.72 -10.29
N ALA A 120 -9.95 -9.61 -9.67
CA ALA A 120 -9.13 -8.57 -10.32
C ALA A 120 -7.63 -8.89 -10.28
N PHE A 121 -7.20 -9.82 -9.44
CA PHE A 121 -5.81 -10.19 -9.23
C PHE A 121 -5.61 -11.69 -9.46
N LEU A 122 -4.42 -12.05 -9.93
CA LEU A 122 -3.99 -13.42 -10.15
C LEU A 122 -2.59 -13.61 -9.57
N LEU A 123 -2.38 -14.73 -8.89
CA LEU A 123 -1.03 -15.20 -8.56
C LEU A 123 -0.45 -15.92 -9.79
N SER A 124 0.57 -15.33 -10.41
CA SER A 124 1.26 -15.90 -11.58
C SER A 124 2.32 -16.93 -11.17
N ARG A 125 2.72 -16.93 -9.89
CA ARG A 125 3.76 -17.80 -9.32
C ARG A 125 3.40 -18.20 -7.89
N PRO A 126 3.85 -19.38 -7.42
CA PRO A 126 3.67 -19.77 -6.03
C PRO A 126 4.48 -18.86 -5.09
N ILE A 127 3.92 -18.59 -3.91
CA ILE A 127 4.58 -17.84 -2.85
C ILE A 127 4.93 -18.82 -1.73
N HIS A 128 6.22 -19.00 -1.46
CA HIS A 128 6.72 -19.94 -0.45
C HIS A 128 7.03 -19.29 0.91
N LYS A 129 6.61 -18.04 1.10
CA LYS A 129 6.85 -17.25 2.31
C LYS A 129 5.68 -17.39 3.28
N LYS A 130 5.98 -17.55 4.56
CA LYS A 130 4.95 -17.78 5.60
C LYS A 130 4.27 -16.49 6.00
N HIS A 131 5.02 -15.37 6.03
CA HIS A 131 4.51 -14.07 6.39
C HIS A 131 4.74 -13.05 5.25
N VAL A 132 3.66 -12.63 4.59
CA VAL A 132 3.70 -11.67 3.48
C VAL A 132 2.92 -10.42 3.85
N ALA A 133 3.55 -9.25 3.79
CA ALA A 133 2.87 -7.97 3.93
C ALA A 133 2.40 -7.45 2.57
N ILE A 134 1.09 -7.18 2.46
CA ILE A 134 0.49 -6.58 1.27
C ILE A 134 0.45 -5.05 1.46
N LEU A 135 1.02 -4.29 0.54
CA LEU A 135 1.04 -2.82 0.57
C LEU A 135 0.11 -2.17 -0.45
#